data_AF-A0A1V5ALL6-F1
#
_entry.id   AF-A0A1V5ALL6-F1
#
_cell.length_a   1.000
_cell.length_b   1.000
_cell.length_c   1.000
_cell.angle_alpha   90.00
_cell.angle_beta   90.00
_cell.angle_gamma   90.00
#
_symmetry.space_group_name_H-M   'P 1'
#
loop_
_entity.id
_entity.type
_entity.pdbx_description
1 polymer ?
#
loop_
_entity_poly.entity_id
_entity_poly.type
_entity_poly.pdbx_seq_one_letter_code
_entity_poly.pdbx_strand_id
1 'polypeptide(L)'
;MLVYDMRTMQVLFHPLEDGSFREIRVMSIAETLATIRREQRKLRPKWKRYYSRRREKHLARQNHSRATHRDRERTYNYRYERIRKMRNGASRGAAGIAGEVAACST
;
A
#
# COMPACT_ATOMS: atom_id res chain seq x y z
N MET A 1 -2.13 -14.10 -21.20
CA MET A 1 -0.86 -14.63 -20.66
C MET A 1 0.25 -13.69 -21.08
N LEU A 2 1.24 -13.41 -20.23
CA LEU A 2 2.34 -12.50 -20.54
C LEU A 2 3.62 -13.30 -20.79
N VAL A 3 4.50 -12.75 -21.60
CA VAL A 3 5.78 -13.34 -21.97
C VAL A 3 6.88 -12.56 -21.23
N TYR A 4 7.66 -13.24 -20.40
CA TYR A 4 8.76 -12.62 -19.67
C TYR A 4 10.10 -13.04 -20.29
N ASP A 5 10.85 -12.07 -20.82
CA ASP A 5 12.21 -12.28 -21.32
C ASP A 5 13.18 -12.27 -20.12
N MET A 6 13.76 -13.43 -19.82
CA MET A 6 14.65 -13.60 -18.66
C MET A 6 15.97 -12.83 -18.82
N ARG A 7 16.39 -12.54 -20.06
CA ARG A 7 17.67 -11.87 -20.36
C ARG A 7 17.55 -10.36 -20.23
N THR A 8 16.48 -9.79 -20.77
CA THR A 8 16.26 -8.32 -20.73
C THR A 8 15.41 -7.89 -19.54
N MET A 9 14.82 -8.84 -18.80
CA MET A 9 13.88 -8.61 -17.71
C MET A 9 12.65 -7.78 -18.14
N GLN A 10 12.25 -7.95 -19.41
CA GLN A 10 11.11 -7.25 -19.98
C GLN A 10 9.87 -8.13 -20.02
N VAL A 11 8.72 -7.46 -19.90
CA VAL A 11 7.40 -8.07 -20.05
C VAL A 11 6.89 -7.73 -21.44
N LEU A 12 6.51 -8.75 -22.19
CA LEU A 12 6.00 -8.67 -23.53
C LEU A 12 4.59 -9.27 -23.58
N PHE A 13 3.77 -8.75 -24.48
CA PHE A 13 2.41 -9.27 -24.73
C PHE A 13 2.41 -10.40 -25.76
N HIS A 14 3.51 -10.56 -26.49
CA HIS A 14 3.71 -11.52 -27.57
C HIS A 14 5.17 -12.01 -27.52
N PRO A 15 5.44 -13.26 -27.94
CA PRO A 15 6.81 -13.76 -28.07
C PRO A 15 7.60 -12.93 -29.11
N LEU A 16 8.91 -12.78 -28.90
CA LEU A 16 9.76 -12.12 -29.89
C LEU A 16 9.87 -13.00 -31.14
N GLU A 17 9.69 -12.42 -32.31
CA GLU A 17 9.76 -13.11 -33.60
C GLU A 17 11.20 -13.28 -34.11
N ASP A 18 12.17 -12.71 -33.40
CA ASP A 18 13.52 -12.43 -33.88
C ASP A 18 14.42 -13.68 -34.08
N GLY A 19 13.90 -14.90 -34.08
CA GLY A 19 14.68 -16.14 -34.27
C GLY A 19 15.75 -16.42 -33.20
N SER A 20 15.94 -15.50 -32.25
CA SER A 20 16.88 -15.64 -31.16
C SER A 20 16.34 -16.65 -30.14
N PHE A 21 17.10 -17.71 -29.86
CA PHE A 21 16.87 -18.60 -28.72
C PHE A 21 17.06 -17.81 -27.42
N ARG A 22 16.02 -17.07 -27.00
CA ARG A 22 15.95 -16.41 -25.70
C ARG A 22 15.20 -17.31 -24.75
N GLU A 23 15.70 -17.38 -23.52
CA GLU A 23 14.98 -18.05 -22.45
C GLU A 23 13.76 -17.21 -22.07
N ILE A 24 12.61 -17.62 -22.60
CA ILE A 24 11.34 -16.94 -22.47
C ILE A 24 10.44 -17.77 -21.55
N ARG A 25 9.79 -17.11 -20.59
CA ARG A 25 8.82 -17.76 -19.71
C ARG A 25 7.44 -17.15 -19.88
N VAL A 26 6.45 -17.99 -20.20
CA VAL A 26 5.03 -17.58 -20.18
C VAL A 26 4.55 -17.58 -18.74
N MET A 27 3.98 -16.46 -18.30
CA MET A 27 3.57 -16.23 -16.91
C MET A 27 2.22 -15.53 -16.85
N SER A 28 1.49 -15.73 -15.75
CA SER A 28 0.33 -14.92 -15.42
C SER A 28 0.73 -13.49 -15.05
N ILE A 29 -0.21 -12.55 -15.06
CA ILE A 29 0.02 -11.17 -14.63
C ILE A 29 0.54 -11.12 -13.18
N ALA A 30 -0.06 -11.91 -12.29
CA ALA A 30 0.31 -11.96 -10.88
C ALA A 30 1.77 -12.43 -10.69
N GLU A 31 2.16 -13.50 -11.39
CA GLU A 31 3.53 -14.01 -11.33
C GLU A 31 4.51 -13.02 -11.94
N THR A 32 4.16 -12.38 -13.06
CA THR A 32 5.01 -11.37 -13.72
C THR A 32 5.29 -10.19 -12.78
N LEU A 33 4.27 -9.67 -12.10
CA LEU A 33 4.42 -8.61 -11.10
C LEU A 33 5.29 -9.05 -9.92
N ALA A 34 5.16 -10.30 -9.48
CA ALA A 34 6.00 -10.85 -8.41
C ALA A 34 7.47 -10.94 -8.83
N THR A 35 7.74 -11.38 -10.07
CA THR A 35 9.09 -11.46 -10.64
C THR A 35 9.73 -10.07 -10.75
N ILE A 36 9.04 -9.10 -11.37
CA ILE A 36 9.54 -7.72 -11.48
C ILE A 36 9.87 -7.15 -10.10
N ARG A 37 8.97 -7.30 -9.12
CA ARG A 37 9.20 -6.81 -7.75
C ARG A 37 10.41 -7.49 -7.10
N ARG A 38 10.64 -8.78 -7.36
CA ARG A 38 11.80 -9.51 -6.84
C ARG A 38 13.10 -8.98 -7.43
N GLU A 39 13.16 -8.81 -8.75
CA GLU A 39 14.36 -8.32 -9.43
C GLU A 39 14.65 -6.86 -9.06
N GLN A 40 13.64 -6.00 -9.04
CA GLN A 40 13.79 -4.63 -8.54
C GLN A 40 14.28 -4.57 -7.08
N ARG A 41 13.93 -5.54 -6.24
CA ARG A 41 14.44 -5.61 -4.86
C ARG A 41 15.93 -5.93 -4.82
N LYS A 42 16.43 -6.78 -5.73
CA LYS A 42 17.87 -7.12 -5.82
C LYS A 42 18.71 -5.93 -6.27
N LEU A 43 18.21 -5.15 -7.22
CA LEU A 43 18.89 -3.97 -7.77
C LEU A 43 18.99 -2.78 -6.80
N ARG A 44 18.25 -2.81 -5.68
CA ARG A 44 18.28 -1.71 -4.70
C ARG A 44 19.61 -1.65 -3.95
N PRO A 45 20.08 -0.45 -3.55
CA PRO A 45 21.19 -0.31 -2.62
C PRO A 45 20.99 -1.11 -1.32
N LYS A 46 22.08 -1.57 -0.70
CA LYS A 46 22.06 -2.43 0.50
C LYS A 46 21.24 -1.82 1.65
N TRP A 47 21.37 -0.52 1.90
CA TRP A 47 20.60 0.18 2.94
C TRP A 47 19.09 0.13 2.65
N LYS A 48 18.68 0.35 1.39
CA LYS A 48 17.25 0.35 1.00
C LYS A 48 16.65 -1.05 1.12
N ARG A 49 17.43 -2.09 0.78
CA ARG A 49 17.06 -3.50 1.03
C ARG A 49 16.88 -3.78 2.52
N TYR A 50 17.82 -3.32 3.36
CA TYR A 50 17.74 -3.46 4.82
C TYR A 50 16.46 -2.85 5.39
N TYR A 51 16.17 -1.58 5.08
CA TYR A 51 14.97 -0.91 5.59
C TYR A 51 13.68 -1.51 5.05
N SER A 52 13.67 -1.94 3.78
CA SER A 52 12.50 -2.63 3.20
C SER A 52 12.20 -3.93 3.96
N ARG A 53 13.21 -4.77 4.21
CA ARG A 53 13.06 -6.01 4.98
C ARG A 53 12.63 -5.74 6.42
N ARG A 54 13.18 -4.70 7.06
CA ARG A 54 12.82 -4.31 8.42
C ARG A 54 11.36 -3.85 8.50
N ARG A 55 10.91 -3.04 7.53
CA ARG A 55 9.51 -2.61 7.42
C ARG A 55 8.56 -3.79 7.22
N GLU A 56 8.91 -4.74 6.36
CA GLU A 56 8.11 -5.96 6.15
C GLU A 56 7.96 -6.78 7.44
N LYS A 57 9.05 -6.99 8.19
CA LYS A 57 8.99 -7.65 9.50
C LYS A 57 8.11 -6.91 10.48
N HIS A 58 8.20 -5.58 10.53
CA HIS A 58 7.38 -4.76 11.42
C HIS A 58 5.89 -4.88 11.06
N LEU A 59 5.55 -4.77 9.78
CA LEU A 59 4.18 -4.93 9.31
C LEU A 59 3.64 -6.35 9.58
N ALA A 60 4.46 -7.39 9.40
CA ALA A 60 4.05 -8.76 9.71
C ALA A 60 3.73 -8.92 11.22
N ARG A 61 4.58 -8.38 12.10
CA ARG A 61 4.32 -8.37 13.55
C ARG A 61 3.05 -7.60 13.89
N GLN A 62 2.86 -6.43 13.29
CA GLN A 62 1.68 -5.61 13.49
C GLN A 62 0.42 -6.36 13.03
N ASN A 63 0.43 -6.95 11.84
CA ASN A 63 -0.68 -7.73 11.33
C ASN A 63 -0.99 -8.97 12.18
N HIS A 64 0.04 -9.64 12.71
CA HIS A 64 -0.15 -10.74 13.64
C HIS A 64 -0.77 -10.27 14.96
N SER A 65 -0.28 -9.15 15.50
CA SER A 65 -0.88 -8.51 16.68
C SER A 65 -2.35 -8.13 16.43
N ARG A 66 -2.65 -7.59 15.25
CA ARG A 66 -4.01 -7.23 14.80
C ARG A 66 -4.94 -8.43 14.72
N ALA A 67 -4.44 -9.53 14.17
CA ALA A 67 -5.18 -10.78 14.05
C ALA A 67 -5.47 -11.41 15.43
N THR A 68 -4.48 -11.38 16.33
CA THR A 68 -4.59 -11.97 17.68
C THR A 68 -5.41 -11.11 18.65
N HIS A 69 -5.42 -9.78 18.49
CA HIS A 69 -6.10 -8.85 19.39
C HIS A 69 -7.23 -8.08 18.70
N ARG A 70 -7.94 -8.74 17.78
CA ARG A 70 -8.91 -8.11 16.88
C ARG A 70 -9.98 -7.28 17.60
N ASP A 71 -10.51 -7.79 18.71
CA ASP A 71 -11.56 -7.10 19.47
C ASP A 71 -11.05 -5.87 20.22
N ARG A 72 -9.82 -5.94 20.75
CA ARG A 72 -9.16 -4.81 21.40
C ARG A 72 -8.92 -3.68 20.40
N GLU A 73 -8.49 -4.01 19.19
CA GLU A 73 -8.28 -3.02 18.13
C GLU A 73 -9.59 -2.44 17.60
N ARG A 74 -10.62 -3.27 17.44
CA ARG A 74 -11.96 -2.79 17.07
C ARG A 74 -12.49 -1.79 18.09
N THR A 75 -12.31 -2.09 19.38
CA THR A 75 -12.71 -1.21 20.49
C THR A 75 -11.92 0.10 20.48
N TYR A 76 -10.61 0.02 20.29
CA TYR A 76 -9.75 1.21 20.17
C TYR A 76 -10.19 2.09 18.99
N ASN A 77 -10.36 1.50 17.80
CA ASN A 77 -10.77 2.22 16.59
C ASN A 77 -12.16 2.86 16.75
N TYR A 78 -13.11 2.14 17.36
CA TYR A 78 -14.44 2.68 17.64
C TYR A 78 -14.36 3.92 18.54
N ARG A 79 -13.57 3.85 19.63
CA ARG A 79 -13.37 5.00 20.54
C ARG A 79 -12.67 6.16 19.82
N TYR A 80 -11.63 5.87 19.05
CA TYR A 80 -10.90 6.87 18.27
C TYR A 80 -11.82 7.61 17.29
N GLU A 81 -12.60 6.87 16.50
CA GLU A 81 -13.53 7.47 15.54
C GLU A 81 -14.66 8.23 16.23
N ARG A 82 -15.16 7.75 17.38
CA ARG A 82 -16.14 8.49 18.18
C ARG A 82 -15.60 9.84 18.65
N ILE A 83 -14.39 9.86 19.22
CA ILE A 83 -13.73 11.09 19.68
C ILE A 83 -13.47 12.03 18.49
N ARG A 84 -12.99 11.50 17.37
CA ARG A 84 -12.75 12.27 16.14
C ARG A 84 -14.02 12.92 15.60
N LYS A 85 -15.13 12.17 15.55
CA LYS A 85 -16.45 12.70 15.13
C LYS A 85 -16.94 13.79 16.08
N MET A 86 -16.80 13.61 17.40
CA MET A 86 -17.16 14.64 18.38
C MET A 86 -16.35 15.92 18.18
N ARG A 87 -15.02 15.80 18.02
CA ARG A 87 -14.14 16.94 17.78
C ARG A 87 -14.49 17.69 16.50
N ASN A 88 -14.75 16.96 15.41
CA ASN A 88 -15.13 17.57 14.13
C ASN A 88 -16.54 18.18 14.15
N GLY A 89 -17.47 17.58 14.92
CA GLY A 89 -18.80 18.14 15.16
C GLY A 89 -18.72 19.43 15.97
N ALA A 90 -17.90 19.46 17.03
CA ALA A 90 -17.66 20.65 17.84
C ALA A 90 -17.02 21.78 17.02
N SER A 91 -16.03 21.48 16.16
CA SER A 91 -15.44 22.50 15.27
C SER A 91 -16.42 23.04 14.23
N ARG A 92 -17.33 22.19 13.72
CA ARG A 92 -18.40 22.63 12.80
C ARG A 92 -19.47 23.44 13.51
N GLY A 93 -19.86 23.06 14.73
CA GLY A 93 -20.79 23.81 15.56
C GLY A 93 -20.24 25.18 15.94
N ALA A 94 -18.97 25.26 16.36
CA ALA A 94 -18.30 26.53 16.64
C ALA A 94 -18.18 27.42 15.39
N ALA A 95 -17.90 26.84 14.22
CA ALA A 95 -17.87 27.58 12.96
C ALA A 95 -19.26 28.08 12.52
N GLY A 96 -20.31 27.28 12.76
CA GLY A 96 -21.70 27.68 12.51
C GLY A 96 -22.15 28.83 13.42
N ILE A 97 -21.88 28.73 14.72
CA ILE A 97 -22.18 29.78 15.70
C ILE A 97 -21.41 31.08 15.36
N ALA A 98 -20.14 30.99 14.97
CA ALA A 98 -19.37 32.16 14.55
C ALA A 98 -19.94 32.83 13.29
N GLY A 99 -20.44 32.04 12.33
CA GLY A 99 -21.10 32.55 11.12
C GLY A 99 -22.45 33.20 11.40
N GLU A 100 -23.27 32.62 12.29
CA GLU A 100 -24.56 33.18 12.69
C GLU A 100 -24.40 34.48 13.51
N VAL A 101 -23.43 34.52 14.44
CA VAL A 101 -23.12 35.74 15.21
C VAL A 101 -22.63 36.86 14.29
N ALA A 102 -21.81 36.54 13.27
CA ALA A 102 -21.37 37.53 12.29
C ALA A 102 -22.52 38.07 11.43
N ALA A 103 -23.49 37.23 11.06
CA ALA A 103 -24.66 37.62 10.27
C ALA A 103 -25.71 38.44 11.06
N CYS A 104 -25.85 38.21 12.37
CA CYS A 104 -26.75 38.98 13.24
C CYS A 104 -26.15 40.30 13.76
N SER A 105 -24.88 40.58 13.45
CA SER A 105 -24.16 41.81 13.86
C SER A 105 -24.11 42.89 12.78
N THR A 106 -24.78 42.66 11.64
CA THR A 106 -24.99 43.58 10.52
C THR A 106 -26.46 43.83 10.32
#